data_AF-A0A950BEX3-F1
#
_entry.id   AF-A0A950BEX3-F1
#
_cell.length_a   1.000
_cell.length_b   1.000
_cell.length_c   1.000
_cell.angle_alpha   90.00
_cell.angle_beta   90.00
_cell.angle_gamma   90.00
#
_symmetry.space_group_name_H-M   'P 1'
#
loop_
_entity.id
_entity.type
_entity.pdbx_description
1 polymer ?
#
loop_
_entity_poly.entity_id
_entity_poly.type
_entity_poly.pdbx_seq_one_letter_code
_entity_poly.pdbx_strand_id
1 'polypeptide(L)'
;MADERGRELLAQLAHFTEAQAAAATALARKSVEQTVAAAALATAFARRRARSAGKFTQADEMFFTRAGYEQSTSEAVARHRAERFARYRTVVDLCCGIGSDTIALAGAPGRSRDVIGVDNDTDALACATLNAR
;
A
#
# COMPACT_ATOMS: atom_id res chain seq x y z
N MET A 1 -2.01 -13.14 0.45
CA MET A 1 -1.87 -11.82 1.10
C MET A 1 -3.21 -11.28 1.59
N ALA A 2 -4.24 -11.23 0.75
CA ALA A 2 -5.59 -10.80 1.13
C ALA A 2 -6.50 -11.94 1.63
N ASP A 3 -5.96 -13.16 1.74
CA ASP A 3 -6.58 -14.32 2.36
C ASP A 3 -6.25 -14.37 3.85
N GLU A 4 -6.93 -15.26 4.59
CA GLU A 4 -6.83 -15.31 6.06
C GLU A 4 -5.39 -15.58 6.53
N ARG A 5 -4.73 -16.57 5.93
CA ARG A 5 -3.33 -16.91 6.24
C ARG A 5 -2.38 -15.74 6.01
N GLY A 6 -2.61 -14.95 4.96
CA GLY A 6 -1.83 -13.75 4.68
C GLY A 6 -2.01 -12.66 5.74
N ARG A 7 -3.24 -12.46 6.21
CA ARG A 7 -3.56 -11.50 7.29
C ARG A 7 -2.97 -11.95 8.63
N GLU A 8 -3.13 -13.22 8.98
CA GLU A 8 -2.54 -13.79 10.20
C GLU A 8 -1.01 -13.64 10.20
N LEU A 9 -0.36 -13.93 9.08
CA LEU A 9 1.09 -13.75 8.96
C LEU A 9 1.49 -12.28 9.10
N LEU A 10 0.75 -11.34 8.49
CA LEU A 10 1.01 -9.90 8.66
C LEU A 10 0.87 -9.46 10.13
N ALA A 11 -0.14 -9.97 10.84
CA ALA A 11 -0.33 -9.69 12.26
C ALA A 11 0.86 -10.19 13.10
N GLN A 12 1.34 -11.41 12.84
CA GLN A 12 2.53 -11.95 13.50
C GLN A 12 3.78 -11.12 13.19
N LEU A 13 3.98 -10.75 11.93
CA LEU A 13 5.14 -9.98 11.47
C LEU A 13 5.14 -8.54 12.01
N ALA A 14 3.99 -7.99 12.39
CA ALA A 14 3.88 -6.64 12.96
C ALA A 14 4.68 -6.48 14.28
N HIS A 15 4.94 -7.60 14.99
CA HIS A 15 5.73 -7.62 16.23
C HIS A 15 7.24 -7.67 16.01
N PHE A 16 7.70 -7.88 14.77
CA PHE A 16 9.13 -7.95 14.47
C PHE A 16 9.72 -6.57 14.14
N THR A 17 10.92 -6.32 14.64
CA THR A 17 11.72 -5.15 14.28
C THR A 17 12.64 -5.44 13.10
N GLU A 18 13.23 -4.40 12.50
CA GLU A 18 14.24 -4.59 11.44
C GLU A 18 15.46 -5.36 11.94
N ALA A 19 15.85 -5.17 13.20
CA ALA A 19 16.91 -5.95 13.84
C ALA A 19 16.59 -7.46 13.91
N GLN A 20 15.30 -7.82 13.84
CA GLN A 20 14.82 -9.21 13.87
C GLN A 20 14.42 -9.72 12.48
N ALA A 21 14.89 -9.08 11.40
CA ALA A 21 14.49 -9.43 10.03
C ALA A 21 14.81 -10.89 9.65
N ALA A 22 15.90 -11.46 10.15
CA ALA A 22 16.23 -12.87 9.92
C ALA A 22 15.19 -13.82 10.56
N ALA A 23 14.77 -13.53 11.78
CA ALA A 23 13.76 -14.32 12.49
C ALA A 23 12.37 -14.18 11.83
N ALA A 24 11.99 -12.96 11.44
CA ALA A 24 10.78 -12.68 10.67
C ALA A 24 10.76 -13.47 9.36
N THR A 25 11.89 -13.50 8.64
CA THR A 25 12.03 -14.23 7.38
C THR A 25 11.90 -15.73 7.59
N ALA A 26 12.53 -16.27 8.63
CA ALA A 26 12.44 -17.69 8.96
C ALA A 26 11.01 -18.11 9.34
N LEU A 27 10.27 -17.27 10.07
CA LEU A 27 8.86 -17.49 10.38
C LEU A 27 8.03 -17.50 9.10
N ALA A 28 8.12 -16.44 8.28
CA ALA A 28 7.31 -16.30 7.08
C ALA A 28 7.49 -17.47 6.10
N ARG A 29 8.73 -17.91 5.89
CA ARG A 29 9.06 -19.06 5.00
C ARG A 29 8.51 -20.40 5.48
N LYS A 30 8.25 -20.55 6.79
CA LYS A 30 7.67 -21.78 7.35
C LYS A 30 6.14 -21.77 7.31
N SER A 31 5.53 -20.58 7.26
CA SER A 31 4.08 -20.43 7.37
C SER A 31 3.35 -20.50 6.03
N VAL A 32 3.97 -20.01 4.95
CA VAL A 32 3.33 -19.84 3.63
C VAL A 32 4.34 -20.05 2.50
N GLU A 33 3.81 -20.18 1.27
CA GLU A 33 4.60 -20.21 0.05
C GLU A 33 5.52 -18.99 -0.09
N GLN A 34 6.66 -19.18 -0.77
CA GLN A 34 7.74 -18.19 -0.83
C GLN A 34 7.30 -16.81 -1.32
N THR A 35 6.42 -16.76 -2.33
CA THR A 35 5.90 -15.51 -2.89
C THR A 35 5.06 -14.73 -1.88
N VAL A 36 4.20 -15.43 -1.13
CA VAL A 36 3.37 -14.84 -0.07
C VAL A 36 4.25 -14.39 1.10
N ALA A 37 5.26 -15.18 1.48
CA ALA A 37 6.19 -14.83 2.54
C ALA A 37 6.96 -13.53 2.20
N ALA A 38 7.44 -13.40 0.96
CA ALA A 38 8.14 -12.20 0.50
C ALA A 38 7.24 -10.96 0.51
N ALA A 39 6.01 -11.08 0.00
CA ALA A 39 5.04 -9.98 0.02
C ALA A 39 4.66 -9.55 1.44
N ALA A 40 4.47 -10.51 2.36
CA ALA A 40 4.14 -10.24 3.76
C ALA A 40 5.28 -9.51 4.49
N LEU A 41 6.52 -9.93 4.29
CA LEU A 41 7.70 -9.25 4.86
C LEU A 41 7.84 -7.83 4.30
N ALA A 42 7.69 -7.66 2.98
CA ALA A 42 7.76 -6.35 2.34
C ALA A 42 6.69 -5.40 2.89
N THR A 43 5.44 -5.86 2.98
CA THR A 43 4.33 -5.10 3.55
C THR A 43 4.60 -4.79 5.03
N ALA A 44 4.94 -5.77 5.87
CA ALA A 44 5.14 -5.55 7.31
C ALA A 44 6.23 -4.50 7.60
N PHE A 45 7.38 -4.57 6.92
CA PHE A 45 8.43 -3.56 7.10
C PHE A 45 8.05 -2.21 6.52
N ALA A 46 7.37 -2.16 5.37
CA ALA A 46 6.85 -0.92 4.81
C ALA A 46 5.85 -0.23 5.75
N ARG A 47 4.91 -0.97 6.36
CA ARG A 47 3.96 -0.44 7.36
C ARG A 47 4.70 0.23 8.52
N ARG A 48 5.75 -0.42 9.04
CA ARG A 48 6.58 0.15 10.12
C ARG A 48 7.22 1.47 9.69
N ARG A 49 7.87 1.50 8.53
CA ARG A 49 8.52 2.73 8.01
C ARG A 49 7.50 3.83 7.71
N ALA A 50 6.38 3.48 7.10
CA ALA A 50 5.27 4.39 6.81
C ALA A 50 4.73 5.07 8.06
N ARG A 51 4.50 4.30 9.14
CA ARG A 51 4.08 4.83 10.44
C ARG A 51 5.13 5.76 11.03
N SER A 52 6.39 5.31 11.10
CA SER A 52 7.47 6.12 11.68
C SER A 52 7.69 7.42 10.92
N ALA A 53 7.51 7.42 9.61
CA ALA A 53 7.64 8.61 8.76
C ALA A 53 6.36 9.48 8.74
N GLY A 54 5.24 9.03 9.31
CA GLY A 54 3.94 9.69 9.17
C GLY A 54 3.49 9.82 7.71
N LYS A 55 3.91 8.91 6.82
CA LYS A 55 3.69 9.00 5.38
C LYS A 55 2.22 8.76 5.00
N PHE A 56 1.55 7.90 5.77
CA PHE A 56 0.15 7.52 5.62
C PHE A 56 -0.53 7.45 6.99
N THR A 57 -1.75 7.97 7.10
CA THR A 57 -2.56 7.93 8.32
C THR A 57 -3.01 6.52 8.65
N GLN A 58 -3.35 5.72 7.64
CA GLN A 58 -3.79 4.32 7.77
C GLN A 58 -2.71 3.34 7.34
N ALA A 59 -1.44 3.65 7.64
CA ALA A 59 -0.30 2.83 7.24
C ALA A 59 -0.45 1.34 7.62
N ASP A 60 -1.12 1.03 8.73
CA ASP A 60 -1.32 -0.35 9.22
C ASP A 60 -2.32 -1.19 8.44
N GLU A 61 -3.15 -0.55 7.63
CA GLU A 61 -4.18 -1.22 6.83
C GLU A 61 -3.71 -1.38 5.38
N MET A 62 -2.78 -0.52 4.94
CA MET A 62 -2.25 -0.53 3.58
C MET A 62 -1.35 -1.74 3.28
N PHE A 63 -1.37 -2.17 2.03
CA PHE A 63 -0.51 -3.17 1.42
C PHE A 63 0.58 -2.48 0.59
N PHE A 64 1.78 -3.05 0.62
CA PHE A 64 2.95 -2.47 -0.02
C PHE A 64 3.78 -3.54 -0.73
N THR A 65 4.24 -3.21 -1.93
CA THR A 65 5.51 -3.73 -2.42
C THR A 65 6.65 -2.88 -1.84
N ARG A 66 7.88 -3.42 -1.84
CA ARG A 66 9.05 -2.64 -1.38
C ARG A 66 9.22 -1.35 -2.20
N ALA A 67 9.23 -1.50 -3.53
CA ALA A 67 9.37 -0.37 -4.45
C ALA A 67 8.19 0.62 -4.33
N GLY A 68 6.96 0.10 -4.19
CA GLY A 68 5.76 0.91 -4.02
C GLY A 68 5.79 1.79 -2.78
N TYR A 69 6.30 1.28 -1.64
CA TYR A 69 6.52 2.13 -0.47
C TYR A 69 7.56 3.23 -0.74
N GLU A 70 8.71 2.87 -1.31
CA GLU A 70 9.82 3.80 -1.57
C GLU A 70 9.40 4.91 -2.57
N GLN A 71 8.61 4.57 -3.60
CA GLN A 71 8.22 5.46 -4.69
C GLN A 71 6.90 6.21 -4.45
N SER A 72 6.07 5.75 -3.51
CA SER A 72 4.74 6.36 -3.31
C SER A 72 4.80 7.83 -2.91
N THR A 73 3.87 8.62 -3.43
CA THR A 73 3.55 9.95 -2.93
C THR A 73 3.12 9.84 -1.46
N SER A 74 3.49 10.81 -0.60
CA SER A 74 2.95 10.85 0.77
C SER A 74 1.48 11.27 0.75
N GLU A 75 0.67 10.82 1.72
CA GLU A 75 -0.77 11.12 1.75
C GLU A 75 -1.06 12.62 1.70
N ALA A 76 -0.28 13.42 2.44
CA ALA A 76 -0.45 14.88 2.45
C ALA A 76 -0.24 15.51 1.06
N VAL A 77 0.78 15.06 0.33
CA VAL A 77 1.07 15.56 -1.02
C VAL A 77 0.01 15.06 -2.02
N ALA A 78 -0.42 13.81 -1.90
CA ALA A 78 -1.46 13.24 -2.75
C ALA A 78 -2.79 14.00 -2.61
N ARG A 79 -3.19 14.31 -1.38
CA ARG A 79 -4.39 15.12 -1.08
C ARG A 79 -4.30 16.53 -1.66
N HIS A 80 -3.15 17.20 -1.48
CA HIS A 80 -2.94 18.52 -2.08
C HIS A 80 -3.03 18.50 -3.61
N ARG A 81 -2.47 17.46 -4.25
CA ARG A 81 -2.56 17.30 -5.72
C ARG A 81 -4.00 17.06 -6.16
N ALA A 82 -4.77 16.26 -5.44
CA ALA A 82 -6.14 15.91 -5.79
C ALA A 82 -7.07 17.13 -5.89
N GLU A 83 -6.84 18.19 -5.10
CA GLU A 83 -7.60 19.45 -5.16
C GLU A 83 -7.57 20.09 -6.55
N ARG A 84 -6.45 19.96 -7.28
CA ARG A 84 -6.29 20.53 -8.63
C ARG A 84 -7.20 19.85 -9.66
N PHE A 85 -7.58 18.61 -9.38
CA PHE A 85 -8.47 17.81 -10.23
C PHE A 85 -9.93 17.93 -9.81
N ALA A 86 -10.25 18.77 -8.82
CA ALA A 86 -11.57 18.77 -8.20
C ALA A 86 -12.74 19.08 -9.17
N ARG A 87 -12.45 19.79 -10.27
CA ARG A 87 -13.40 20.17 -11.33
C ARG A 87 -13.72 19.05 -12.33
N TYR A 88 -12.94 17.97 -12.36
CA TYR A 88 -13.13 16.87 -13.31
C TYR A 88 -14.03 15.78 -12.72
N ARG A 89 -14.93 15.24 -13.54
CA ARG A 89 -15.77 14.09 -13.17
C ARG A 89 -15.01 12.77 -13.23
N THR A 90 -14.13 12.64 -14.21
CA THR A 90 -13.37 11.42 -14.48
C THR A 90 -11.89 11.76 -14.53
N VAL A 91 -11.06 10.98 -13.85
CA VAL A 91 -9.60 11.12 -13.84
C VAL A 91 -8.97 9.74 -14.06
N VAL A 92 -7.95 9.69 -14.93
CA VAL A 92 -7.17 8.48 -15.15
C VAL A 92 -5.77 8.71 -14.59
N ASP A 93 -5.37 7.88 -13.63
CA ASP A 93 -4.03 7.83 -13.05
C ASP A 93 -3.24 6.74 -13.78
N LEU A 94 -2.39 7.14 -14.73
CA LEU A 94 -1.73 6.21 -15.67
C LEU A 94 -0.52 5.45 -15.10
N CYS A 95 -0.10 5.81 -13.88
CA CYS A 95 1.00 5.17 -13.16
C CYS A 95 0.64 5.11 -11.67
N CYS A 96 -0.48 4.47 -11.33
CA CYS A 96 -1.07 4.58 -10.01
C CYS A 96 -0.23 3.96 -8.88
N GLY A 97 0.73 3.10 -9.22
CA GLY A 97 1.57 2.36 -8.27
C GLY A 97 0.70 1.62 -7.25
N ILE A 98 0.99 1.81 -5.96
CA ILE A 98 0.20 1.24 -4.84
C ILE A 98 -1.08 2.03 -4.51
N GLY A 99 -1.45 3.00 -5.34
CA GLY A 99 -2.74 3.70 -5.28
C GLY A 99 -2.78 4.99 -4.45
N SER A 100 -1.65 5.53 -3.97
CA SER A 100 -1.67 6.71 -3.10
C SER A 100 -2.37 7.93 -3.72
N ASP A 101 -2.00 8.29 -4.95
CA ASP A 101 -2.60 9.43 -5.65
C ASP A 101 -4.03 9.09 -6.12
N THR A 102 -4.25 7.86 -6.62
CA THR A 102 -5.58 7.33 -6.98
C THR A 102 -6.60 7.43 -5.84
N ILE A 103 -6.25 7.01 -4.62
CA ILE A 103 -7.12 7.06 -3.44
C ILE A 103 -7.43 8.52 -3.06
N ALA A 104 -6.42 9.39 -3.09
CA ALA A 104 -6.62 10.81 -2.82
C ALA A 104 -7.54 11.50 -3.84
N LEU A 105 -7.39 11.15 -5.13
CA LEU A 105 -8.26 11.63 -6.22
C LEU A 105 -9.72 11.21 -6.01
N ALA A 106 -9.94 9.96 -5.59
CA ALA A 106 -11.27 9.40 -5.34
C ALA A 106 -11.93 10.00 -4.08
N GLY A 107 -11.14 10.25 -3.04
CA GLY A 107 -11.61 10.80 -1.76
C GLY A 107 -11.70 12.33 -1.70
N ALA A 108 -11.27 13.05 -2.73
CA ALA A 108 -11.24 14.51 -2.68
C ALA A 108 -12.66 15.12 -2.62
N PRO A 109 -12.92 16.08 -1.72
CA PRO A 109 -14.25 16.59 -1.44
C PRO A 109 -14.93 17.27 -2.65
N GLY A 110 -16.26 17.33 -2.62
CA GLY A 110 -17.07 18.18 -3.49
C GLY A 110 -17.86 17.49 -4.61
N ARG A 111 -17.62 16.20 -4.92
CA ARG A 111 -18.45 15.33 -5.79
C ARG A 111 -17.86 13.91 -5.84
N SER A 112 -18.69 12.90 -6.04
CA SER A 112 -18.22 11.57 -6.46
C SER A 112 -17.49 11.69 -7.81
N ARG A 113 -16.29 11.11 -7.91
CA ARG A 113 -15.49 11.07 -9.14
C ARG A 113 -15.23 9.63 -9.56
N ASP A 114 -15.21 9.41 -10.86
CA ASP A 114 -14.79 8.14 -11.44
C ASP A 114 -13.27 8.21 -11.63
N VAL A 115 -12.52 7.46 -10.81
CA VAL A 115 -11.06 7.39 -10.90
C VAL A 115 -10.66 6.02 -11.42
N ILE A 116 -9.84 6.01 -12.48
CA ILE A 116 -9.30 4.78 -13.07
C ILE A 116 -7.79 4.79 -12.83
N GLY A 117 -7.32 3.86 -11.99
CA GLY A 117 -5.89 3.60 -11.80
C GLY A 117 -5.39 2.57 -12.81
N VAL A 118 -4.29 2.89 -13.49
CA VAL A 118 -3.60 2.01 -14.44
C VAL A 118 -2.13 1.94 -14.01
N ASP A 119 -1.56 0.76 -14.07
CA ASP A 119 -0.12 0.56 -13.89
C ASP A 119 0.34 -0.65 -14.70
N ASN A 120 1.63 -0.70 -15.05
CA ASN A 120 2.24 -1.86 -15.70
C ASN A 120 2.72 -2.91 -14.69
N ASP A 121 2.93 -2.51 -13.43
CA ASP A 121 3.32 -3.40 -12.34
C ASP A 121 2.06 -4.02 -11.71
N THR A 122 1.86 -5.31 -12.01
CA THR A 122 0.72 -6.08 -11.51
C THR A 122 0.72 -6.24 -9.98
N ASP A 123 1.90 -6.27 -9.34
CA ASP A 123 1.99 -6.39 -7.88
C ASP A 123 1.63 -5.05 -7.21
N ALA A 124 2.07 -3.93 -7.80
CA ALA A 124 1.66 -2.60 -7.37
C ALA A 124 0.14 -2.41 -7.55
N LEU A 125 -0.41 -2.81 -8.70
CA LEU A 125 -1.85 -2.73 -8.99
C LEU A 125 -2.69 -3.60 -8.04
N ALA A 126 -2.18 -4.78 -7.67
CA ALA A 126 -2.81 -5.62 -6.64
C ALA A 126 -2.83 -4.90 -5.28
N CYS A 127 -1.75 -4.21 -4.90
CA CYS A 127 -1.72 -3.38 -3.69
C CYS A 127 -2.71 -2.21 -3.79
N ALA A 128 -2.74 -1.48 -4.92
CA ALA A 128 -3.68 -0.38 -5.14
C ALA A 128 -5.14 -0.84 -4.99
N THR A 129 -5.48 -2.01 -5.55
CA THR A 129 -6.82 -2.60 -5.44
C THR A 129 -7.20 -2.92 -4.00
N LEU A 130 -6.24 -3.33 -3.16
CA LEU A 130 -6.47 -3.60 -1.74
C LEU A 130 -6.54 -2.31 -0.92
N ASN A 131 -5.73 -1.31 -1.27
CA ASN A 131 -5.65 -0.03 -0.56
C ASN A 131 -6.83 0.90 -0.85
N ALA A 132 -7.48 0.74 -2.00
CA ALA A 132 -8.63 1.54 -2.41
C ALA A 132 -9.98 1.02 -1.86
N ARG A 133 -9.97 0.09 -0.90
CA ARG A 133 -11.17 -0.50 -0.30
C ARG A 133 -11.64 0.24 0.94
#